data_AF-J3PB37-F1
#
_entry.id   AF-J3PB37-F1
#
_cell.length_a   1.000
_cell.length_b   1.000
_cell.length_c   1.000
_cell.angle_alpha   90.00
_cell.angle_beta   90.00
_cell.angle_gamma   90.00
#
_symmetry.space_group_name_H-M   'P 1'
#
loop_
_entity.id
_entity.type
_entity.pdbx_description
1 polymer ?
#
loop_
_entity_poly.entity_id
_entity_poly.type
_entity_poly.pdbx_seq_one_letter_code
_entity_poly.pdbx_strand_id
1 'polypeptide(L)'
;MVLLIDKWRGRIQLLSHTQNSVVYAVDTDDGVGEGRANETATVLKGWAVWYRGEEPLGPLRPPDIADWIVRREAAIYEQVGRHDLIVNYLGLEVAVLRGAGPEPKAWAIRLERAPGKALRSYLRGPAPSERARLDLCLQFARAVAHVHSRGVVWGDLSTRNALVFSCPTPNPRGGAAGRSSDAAASQASSSSSTAPPSSQQSASSPSAPWRIKLCDFGTAALFENYDKDYWGAEVRYTPPGPSAHLDKRGDIKDVGIIHRELFALGSAICEITEWTVPYGPEHEVTYEEVQAMLLAGEWPDISLDNPAEDIIRRCWDYQYVAASEIVEDLESIISQSTAPQQDG
;
A
#
# COMPACT_ATOMS: atom_id res chain seq x y z
N MET A 1 3.58 -4.33 25.88
CA MET A 1 3.06 -4.83 24.58
C MET A 1 3.30 -6.33 24.41
N VAL A 2 4.54 -6.83 24.52
CA VAL A 2 4.88 -8.26 24.32
C VAL A 2 4.06 -9.23 25.19
N LEU A 3 3.97 -8.98 26.50
CA LEU A 3 3.25 -9.86 27.45
C LEU A 3 1.72 -9.90 27.24
N LEU A 4 1.12 -8.83 26.70
CA LEU A 4 -0.33 -8.77 26.42
C LEU A 4 -0.69 -9.48 25.11
N ILE A 5 0.24 -9.50 24.15
CA ILE A 5 0.10 -10.22 22.88
C ILE A 5 0.27 -11.73 23.08
N ASP A 6 1.11 -12.18 24.03
CA ASP A 6 1.28 -13.60 24.33
C ASP A 6 -0.03 -14.28 24.80
N LYS A 7 -0.89 -13.57 25.58
CA LYS A 7 -2.23 -14.04 25.95
C LYS A 7 -3.09 -14.38 24.72
N TRP A 8 -2.90 -13.63 23.62
CA TRP A 8 -3.71 -13.70 22.41
C TRP A 8 -2.93 -14.27 21.21
N ARG A 9 -1.84 -14.99 21.48
CA ARG A 9 -0.95 -15.49 20.44
C ARG A 9 -1.72 -16.41 19.47
N GLY A 10 -1.61 -16.12 18.17
CA GLY A 10 -2.32 -16.83 17.11
C GLY A 10 -3.77 -16.36 16.90
N ARG A 11 -4.37 -15.68 17.89
CA ARG A 11 -5.74 -15.14 17.81
C ARG A 11 -5.80 -13.70 17.36
N ILE A 12 -4.75 -12.94 17.64
CA ILE A 12 -4.56 -11.57 17.14
C ILE A 12 -3.24 -11.53 16.39
N GLN A 13 -3.25 -10.95 15.20
CA GLN A 13 -2.05 -10.65 14.44
C GLN A 13 -2.00 -9.15 14.16
N LEU A 14 -1.03 -8.48 14.78
CA LEU A 14 -0.71 -7.09 14.46
C LEU A 14 -0.03 -7.03 13.09
N LEU A 15 -0.57 -6.22 12.18
CA LEU A 15 -0.04 -6.05 10.82
C LEU A 15 0.67 -4.70 10.66
N SER A 16 0.14 -3.65 11.27
CA SER A 16 0.74 -2.32 11.32
C SER A 16 0.34 -1.59 12.59
N HIS A 17 1.21 -0.72 13.08
CA HIS A 17 0.96 0.14 14.23
C HIS A 17 1.69 1.46 14.03
N THR A 18 0.91 2.54 13.92
CA THR A 18 1.40 3.91 13.85
C THR A 18 0.97 4.65 15.12
N GLN A 19 1.37 5.92 15.25
CA GLN A 19 0.86 6.78 16.32
C GLN A 19 -0.65 7.04 16.21
N ASN A 20 -1.23 6.88 15.01
CA ASN A 20 -2.59 7.30 14.71
C ASN A 20 -3.56 6.13 14.49
N SER A 21 -3.05 4.93 14.22
CA SER A 21 -3.87 3.78 13.89
C SER A 21 -3.14 2.47 14.14
N VAL A 22 -3.94 1.42 14.31
CA VAL A 22 -3.49 0.03 14.37
C VAL A 22 -4.27 -0.79 13.36
N VAL A 23 -3.57 -1.63 12.62
CA VAL A 23 -4.14 -2.59 11.67
C VAL A 23 -3.83 -3.99 12.16
N TYR A 24 -4.87 -4.81 12.34
CA TYR A 24 -4.72 -6.14 12.88
C TYR A 24 -5.77 -7.11 12.32
N ALA A 25 -5.44 -8.39 12.36
CA ALA A 25 -6.37 -9.47 12.04
C ALA A 25 -6.72 -10.25 13.31
N VAL A 26 -7.90 -10.86 13.32
CA VAL A 26 -8.41 -11.71 14.41
C VAL A 26 -8.80 -13.07 13.87
N ASP A 27 -8.83 -14.10 14.72
CA ASP A 27 -9.07 -15.51 14.31
C ASP A 27 -10.48 -15.82 13.78
N THR A 28 -11.50 -15.24 14.40
CA THR A 28 -12.92 -15.42 14.06
C THR A 28 -13.70 -14.18 14.51
N ASP A 29 -14.60 -13.68 13.66
CA ASP A 29 -15.49 -12.57 14.01
C ASP A 29 -16.70 -13.03 14.85
N ASP A 30 -17.11 -14.29 14.73
CA ASP A 30 -18.29 -14.87 15.38
C ASP A 30 -17.98 -15.53 16.75
N GLY A 31 -16.71 -15.78 17.05
CA GLY A 31 -16.28 -16.38 18.31
C GLY A 31 -16.62 -17.87 18.47
N VAL A 32 -17.13 -18.54 17.44
CA VAL A 32 -17.63 -19.93 17.50
C VAL A 32 -16.60 -20.96 17.00
N GLY A 33 -15.55 -20.53 16.28
CA GLY A 33 -14.54 -21.43 15.69
C GLY A 33 -13.12 -21.31 16.27
N GLU A 34 -12.33 -22.37 16.11
CA GLU A 34 -10.87 -22.38 16.32
C GLU A 34 -10.14 -21.90 15.05
N GLY A 35 -10.23 -20.61 14.74
CA GLY A 35 -9.50 -19.99 13.63
C GLY A 35 -8.09 -19.54 14.02
N ARG A 36 -7.32 -19.03 13.04
CA ARG A 36 -6.09 -18.28 13.30
C ARG A 36 -6.12 -16.93 12.60
N ALA A 37 -5.63 -15.90 13.28
CA ALA A 37 -5.62 -14.53 12.75
C ALA A 37 -4.85 -14.38 11.44
N ASN A 38 -3.91 -15.27 11.12
CA ASN A 38 -3.14 -15.23 9.88
C ASN A 38 -3.86 -15.86 8.68
N GLU A 39 -5.00 -16.52 8.91
CA GLU A 39 -5.78 -17.22 7.89
C GLU A 39 -7.04 -16.43 7.49
N THR A 40 -7.33 -15.32 8.16
CA THR A 40 -8.52 -14.52 7.87
C THR A 40 -8.34 -13.63 6.65
N ALA A 41 -9.42 -13.50 5.88
CA ALA A 41 -9.48 -12.68 4.67
C ALA A 41 -9.76 -11.20 4.94
N THR A 42 -9.88 -10.79 6.21
CA THR A 42 -10.22 -9.43 6.61
C THR A 42 -9.24 -8.90 7.65
N VAL A 43 -9.17 -7.58 7.74
CA VAL A 43 -8.40 -6.86 8.76
C VAL A 43 -9.27 -5.76 9.36
N LEU A 44 -8.94 -5.39 10.58
CA LEU A 44 -9.51 -4.28 11.31
C LEU A 44 -8.49 -3.15 11.33
N LYS A 45 -8.94 -1.94 10.97
CA LYS A 45 -8.17 -0.71 11.15
C LYS A 45 -8.92 0.16 12.16
N GLY A 46 -8.28 0.41 13.28
CA GLY A 46 -8.86 1.20 14.36
C GLY A 46 -7.78 1.98 15.12
N TRP A 47 -8.18 2.55 16.24
CA TRP A 47 -7.28 3.28 17.16
C TRP A 47 -6.78 2.40 18.32
N ALA A 48 -7.39 1.24 18.52
CA ALA A 48 -7.01 0.22 19.49
C ALA A 48 -7.13 -1.15 18.87
N VAL A 49 -6.47 -2.11 19.51
CA VAL A 49 -6.80 -3.52 19.28
C VAL A 49 -7.93 -3.85 20.22
N TRP A 50 -9.11 -4.08 19.66
CA TRP A 50 -10.27 -4.62 20.34
C TRP A 50 -10.47 -6.09 19.95
N TYR A 51 -10.65 -6.96 20.95
CA TYR A 51 -10.90 -8.37 20.75
C TYR A 51 -11.77 -8.94 21.87
N ARG A 52 -12.94 -9.50 21.51
CA ARG A 52 -13.88 -10.19 22.40
C ARG A 52 -14.20 -9.43 23.71
N GLY A 53 -14.49 -8.13 23.60
CA GLY A 53 -14.85 -7.30 24.77
C GLY A 53 -13.66 -6.81 25.59
N GLU A 54 -12.44 -7.16 25.21
CA GLU A 54 -11.20 -6.64 25.79
C GLU A 54 -10.49 -5.69 24.83
N GLU A 55 -9.75 -4.72 25.38
CA GLU A 55 -8.88 -3.79 24.66
C GLU A 55 -7.41 -4.10 24.98
N PRO A 56 -6.85 -5.21 24.44
CA PRO A 56 -5.48 -5.64 24.75
C PRO A 56 -4.39 -4.65 24.32
N LEU A 57 -4.69 -3.74 23.41
CA LEU A 57 -3.85 -2.58 23.14
C LEU A 57 -4.78 -1.38 23.17
N GLY A 58 -4.71 -0.65 24.29
CA GLY A 58 -5.76 0.26 24.76
C GLY A 58 -6.03 1.46 23.87
N PRO A 59 -6.85 2.40 24.35
CA PRO A 59 -7.10 3.63 23.64
C PRO A 59 -5.86 4.48 23.47
N LEU A 60 -5.46 4.65 22.22
CA LEU A 60 -4.53 5.71 21.83
C LEU A 60 -5.19 7.11 21.95
N ARG A 61 -6.54 7.17 21.98
CA ARG A 61 -7.33 8.41 21.94
C ARG A 61 -8.63 8.29 22.75
N PRO A 62 -9.24 9.42 23.18
CA PRO A 62 -10.58 9.42 23.77
C PRO A 62 -11.62 8.78 22.84
N PRO A 63 -12.58 7.97 23.35
CA PRO A 63 -13.53 7.22 22.54
C PRO A 63 -14.32 8.06 21.53
N ASP A 64 -14.73 9.29 21.86
CA ASP A 64 -15.49 10.15 20.94
C ASP A 64 -14.65 10.65 19.76
N ILE A 65 -13.38 11.01 20.01
CA ILE A 65 -12.44 11.38 18.93
C ILE A 65 -12.20 10.18 18.03
N ALA A 66 -12.07 9.01 18.65
CA ALA A 66 -11.77 7.78 17.97
C ALA A 66 -12.94 7.28 17.10
N ASP A 67 -14.18 7.37 17.62
CA ASP A 67 -15.43 7.15 16.88
C ASP A 67 -15.51 8.07 15.66
N TRP A 68 -15.25 9.36 15.83
CA TRP A 68 -15.28 10.33 14.73
C TRP A 68 -14.26 10.01 13.63
N ILE A 69 -13.01 9.69 13.97
CA ILE A 69 -11.96 9.35 12.99
C ILE A 69 -12.36 8.12 12.17
N VAL A 70 -12.80 7.05 12.84
CA VAL A 70 -13.17 5.80 12.19
C VAL A 70 -14.38 6.00 11.27
N ARG A 71 -15.41 6.73 11.73
CA ARG A 71 -16.58 7.08 10.91
C ARG A 71 -16.21 7.95 9.71
N ARG A 72 -15.29 8.90 9.89
CA ARG A 72 -14.81 9.76 8.81
C ARG A 72 -14.16 8.92 7.72
N GLU A 73 -13.23 8.03 8.07
CA GLU A 73 -12.58 7.16 7.07
C GLU A 73 -13.58 6.20 6.41
N ALA A 74 -14.52 5.63 7.17
CA ALA A 74 -15.59 4.79 6.64
C ALA A 74 -16.44 5.53 5.59
N ALA A 75 -16.84 6.77 5.87
CA ALA A 75 -17.60 7.59 4.93
C ALA A 75 -16.83 7.87 3.63
N ILE A 76 -15.50 7.97 3.69
CA ILE A 76 -14.68 8.09 2.46
C ILE A 76 -14.72 6.79 1.66
N TYR A 77 -14.55 5.63 2.29
CA TYR A 77 -14.69 4.35 1.58
C TYR A 77 -16.07 4.18 0.94
N GLU A 78 -17.13 4.58 1.64
CA GLU A 78 -18.50 4.57 1.10
C GLU A 78 -18.66 5.53 -0.10
N GLN A 79 -18.08 6.73 -0.02
CA GLN A 79 -18.10 7.71 -1.11
C GLN A 79 -17.35 7.20 -2.34
N VAL A 80 -16.12 6.69 -2.15
CA VAL A 80 -15.30 6.10 -3.20
C VAL A 80 -16.04 4.93 -3.83
N GLY A 81 -16.64 4.06 -3.01
CA GLY A 81 -17.38 2.89 -3.48
C GLY A 81 -16.46 1.73 -3.85
N ARG A 82 -17.05 0.64 -4.33
CA ARG A 82 -16.31 -0.58 -4.65
C ARG A 82 -15.56 -0.42 -5.97
N HIS A 83 -14.26 -0.71 -5.94
CA HIS A 83 -13.40 -0.69 -7.12
C HIS A 83 -12.35 -1.79 -7.07
N ASP A 84 -12.02 -2.39 -8.21
CA ASP A 84 -11.12 -3.54 -8.33
C ASP A 84 -9.67 -3.29 -7.91
N LEU A 85 -9.30 -2.01 -7.85
CA LEU A 85 -7.97 -1.49 -7.51
C LEU A 85 -7.97 -0.71 -6.18
N ILE A 86 -9.04 -0.82 -5.38
CA ILE A 86 -9.15 -0.23 -4.04
C ILE A 86 -9.48 -1.35 -3.06
N VAL A 87 -8.82 -1.37 -1.90
CA VAL A 87 -9.09 -2.38 -0.86
C VAL A 87 -10.56 -2.34 -0.49
N ASN A 88 -11.23 -3.49 -0.52
CA ASN A 88 -12.66 -3.52 -0.25
C ASN A 88 -12.94 -3.13 1.21
N TYR A 89 -13.80 -2.11 1.37
CA TYR A 89 -14.45 -1.81 2.63
C TYR A 89 -15.60 -2.78 2.87
N LEU A 90 -15.60 -3.42 4.04
CA LEU A 90 -16.56 -4.48 4.39
C LEU A 90 -17.58 -4.02 5.42
N GLY A 91 -17.27 -2.98 6.21
CA GLY A 91 -18.21 -2.41 7.16
C GLY A 91 -17.56 -1.67 8.31
N LEU A 92 -18.41 -1.03 9.11
CA LEU A 92 -18.04 -0.30 10.32
C LEU A 92 -18.26 -1.19 11.54
N GLU A 93 -17.26 -1.30 12.41
CA GLU A 93 -17.37 -2.04 13.66
C GLU A 93 -17.77 -1.09 14.79
N VAL A 94 -18.91 -1.40 15.43
CA VAL A 94 -19.53 -0.56 16.46
C VAL A 94 -19.85 -1.39 17.69
N ALA A 95 -19.51 -0.89 18.87
CA ALA A 95 -19.82 -1.54 20.14
C ALA A 95 -20.03 -0.52 21.27
N VAL A 96 -20.74 -0.90 22.33
CA VAL A 96 -20.76 -0.12 23.58
C VAL A 96 -19.43 -0.35 24.29
N LEU A 97 -18.56 0.65 24.28
CA LEU A 97 -17.21 0.55 24.84
C LEU A 97 -17.24 0.83 26.35
N ARG A 98 -16.50 0.02 27.11
CA ARG A 98 -16.43 0.16 28.57
C ARG A 98 -15.87 1.54 28.92
N GLY A 99 -16.62 2.32 29.68
CA GLY A 99 -16.20 3.67 30.11
C GLY A 99 -16.44 4.78 29.09
N ALA A 100 -17.05 4.49 27.93
CA ALA A 100 -17.42 5.47 26.91
C ALA A 100 -18.90 5.89 26.95
N GLY A 101 -19.61 5.55 28.02
CA GLY A 101 -21.06 5.77 28.16
C GLY A 101 -21.92 4.65 27.55
N PRO A 102 -23.25 4.84 27.51
CA PRO A 102 -24.19 3.82 27.05
C PRO A 102 -24.32 3.75 25.52
N GLU A 103 -23.81 4.74 24.79
CA GLU A 103 -23.96 4.82 23.34
C GLU A 103 -22.93 3.96 22.61
N PRO A 104 -23.33 3.21 21.56
CA PRO A 104 -22.39 2.47 20.73
C PRO A 104 -21.43 3.42 19.98
N LYS A 105 -20.13 3.12 20.04
CA LYS A 105 -19.07 3.85 19.37
C LYS A 105 -18.40 2.96 18.33
N ALA A 106 -18.05 3.55 17.19
CA ALA A 106 -17.24 2.95 16.16
C ALA A 106 -15.79 2.83 16.68
N TRP A 107 -15.21 1.65 16.55
CA TRP A 107 -13.85 1.40 17.02
C TRP A 107 -12.89 0.93 15.93
N ALA A 108 -13.42 0.39 14.82
CA ALA A 108 -12.64 0.08 13.64
C ALA A 108 -13.49 0.09 12.36
N ILE A 109 -12.81 0.19 11.23
CA ILE A 109 -13.33 -0.24 9.93
C ILE A 109 -12.81 -1.64 9.62
N ARG A 110 -13.66 -2.44 8.98
CA ARG A 110 -13.29 -3.76 8.46
C ARG A 110 -12.97 -3.65 6.98
N LEU A 111 -11.79 -4.16 6.61
CA LEU A 111 -11.26 -4.12 5.25
C LEU A 111 -10.89 -5.52 4.79
N GLU A 112 -10.86 -5.73 3.47
CA GLU A 112 -10.23 -6.89 2.85
C GLU A 112 -8.74 -6.95 3.19
N ARG A 113 -8.24 -8.14 3.45
CA ARG A 113 -6.83 -8.38 3.73
C ARG A 113 -6.04 -8.62 2.45
N ALA A 114 -4.97 -7.87 2.27
CA ALA A 114 -3.98 -8.18 1.24
C ALA A 114 -3.11 -9.39 1.65
N PRO A 115 -2.85 -10.35 0.74
CA PRO A 115 -1.92 -11.46 0.97
C PRO A 115 -0.45 -11.02 0.97
N GLY A 116 -0.12 -9.93 0.27
CA GLY A 116 1.21 -9.34 0.20
C GLY A 116 1.40 -8.14 1.14
N LYS A 117 2.58 -7.52 1.05
CA LYS A 117 2.92 -6.28 1.76
C LYS A 117 2.59 -5.05 0.91
N ALA A 118 2.84 -3.87 1.44
CA ALA A 118 2.90 -2.64 0.66
C ALA A 118 3.90 -2.75 -0.50
N LEU A 119 3.59 -2.18 -1.66
CA LEU A 119 4.39 -2.23 -2.88
C LEU A 119 5.82 -1.76 -2.62
N ARG A 120 6.00 -0.69 -1.83
CA ARG A 120 7.33 -0.19 -1.46
C ARG A 120 8.25 -1.23 -0.83
N SER A 121 7.70 -2.21 -0.10
CA SER A 121 8.50 -3.28 0.51
C SER A 121 9.20 -4.17 -0.51
N TYR A 122 8.72 -4.20 -1.75
CA TYR A 122 9.25 -5.03 -2.83
C TYR A 122 10.38 -4.36 -3.62
N LEU A 123 10.57 -3.03 -3.46
CA LEU A 123 11.64 -2.29 -4.15
C LEU A 123 13.05 -2.74 -3.75
N ARG A 124 13.20 -3.38 -2.59
CA ARG A 124 14.47 -3.97 -2.14
C ARG A 124 14.85 -5.25 -2.91
N GLY A 125 13.89 -5.84 -3.62
CA GLY A 125 14.10 -7.00 -4.47
C GLY A 125 14.47 -6.61 -5.90
N PRO A 126 14.76 -7.60 -6.76
CA PRO A 126 15.03 -7.32 -8.17
C PRO A 126 13.84 -6.62 -8.82
N ALA A 127 14.13 -5.62 -9.65
CA ALA A 127 13.11 -4.95 -10.44
C ALA A 127 12.39 -5.96 -11.35
N PRO A 128 11.05 -5.93 -11.41
CA PRO A 128 10.32 -6.68 -12.41
C PRO A 128 10.58 -6.09 -13.80
N SER A 129 10.09 -6.76 -14.85
CA SER A 129 10.23 -6.24 -16.21
C SER A 129 9.65 -4.83 -16.33
N GLU A 130 10.20 -4.02 -17.24
CA GLU A 130 9.67 -2.69 -17.55
C GLU A 130 8.15 -2.74 -17.79
N ARG A 131 7.69 -3.73 -18.55
CA ARG A 131 6.28 -3.93 -18.79
C ARG A 131 5.46 -4.09 -17.50
N ALA A 132 5.94 -4.91 -16.57
CA ALA A 132 5.25 -5.10 -15.29
C ALA A 132 5.26 -3.83 -14.43
N ARG A 133 6.32 -3.01 -14.50
CA ARG A 133 6.38 -1.71 -13.83
C ARG A 133 5.37 -0.73 -14.44
N LEU A 134 5.25 -0.67 -15.76
CA LEU A 134 4.23 0.14 -16.45
C LEU A 134 2.80 -0.33 -16.12
N ASP A 135 2.55 -1.63 -16.09
CA ASP A 135 1.24 -2.17 -15.70
C ASP A 135 0.89 -1.85 -14.23
N LEU A 136 1.89 -1.78 -13.33
CA LEU A 136 1.73 -1.31 -11.96
C LEU A 136 1.39 0.19 -11.91
N CYS A 137 2.10 1.03 -12.67
CA CYS A 137 1.81 2.46 -12.80
C CYS A 137 0.38 2.69 -13.28
N LEU A 138 -0.06 1.94 -14.30
CA LEU A 138 -1.41 2.05 -14.85
C LEU A 138 -2.48 1.64 -13.82
N GLN A 139 -2.25 0.57 -13.05
CA GLN A 139 -3.15 0.20 -11.95
C GLN A 139 -3.25 1.31 -10.89
N PHE A 140 -2.11 1.89 -10.51
CA PHE A 140 -2.07 2.97 -9.54
C PHE A 140 -2.84 4.19 -10.06
N ALA A 141 -2.53 4.67 -11.26
CA ALA A 141 -3.17 5.83 -11.88
C ALA A 141 -4.69 5.63 -12.06
N ARG A 142 -5.14 4.45 -12.49
CA ARG A 142 -6.58 4.14 -12.62
C ARG A 142 -7.32 4.18 -11.29
N ALA A 143 -6.72 3.70 -10.21
CA ALA A 143 -7.31 3.80 -8.90
C ALA A 143 -7.39 5.26 -8.41
N VAL A 144 -6.36 6.08 -8.64
CA VAL A 144 -6.40 7.51 -8.32
C VAL A 144 -7.46 8.24 -9.14
N ALA A 145 -7.53 7.99 -10.45
CA ALA A 145 -8.57 8.54 -11.32
C ALA A 145 -9.97 8.16 -10.84
N HIS A 146 -10.15 6.93 -10.37
CA HIS A 146 -11.41 6.51 -9.75
C HIS A 146 -11.71 7.33 -8.48
N VAL A 147 -10.78 7.44 -7.53
CA VAL A 147 -10.94 8.24 -6.30
C VAL A 147 -11.33 9.69 -6.63
N HIS A 148 -10.61 10.32 -7.56
CA HIS A 148 -10.90 11.70 -7.99
C HIS A 148 -12.28 11.83 -8.65
N SER A 149 -12.68 10.86 -9.49
CA SER A 149 -14.01 10.85 -10.12
C SER A 149 -15.18 10.78 -9.12
N ARG A 150 -14.90 10.35 -7.89
CA ARG A 150 -15.85 10.29 -6.78
C ARG A 150 -15.84 11.55 -5.92
N GLY A 151 -15.11 12.59 -6.33
CA GLY A 151 -15.03 13.85 -5.60
C GLY A 151 -14.17 13.77 -4.33
N VAL A 152 -13.27 12.78 -4.26
CA VAL A 152 -12.38 12.57 -3.11
C VAL A 152 -10.95 12.98 -3.47
N VAL A 153 -10.30 13.69 -2.57
CA VAL A 153 -8.86 13.92 -2.52
C VAL A 153 -8.27 12.88 -1.59
N TRP A 154 -7.23 12.16 -2.02
CA TRP A 154 -6.69 11.09 -1.19
C TRP A 154 -5.77 11.61 -0.09
N GLY A 155 -4.87 12.54 -0.39
CA GLY A 155 -4.06 13.27 0.59
C GLY A 155 -2.87 12.52 1.20
N ASP A 156 -2.70 11.23 0.92
CA ASP A 156 -1.50 10.45 1.29
C ASP A 156 -1.10 9.47 0.18
N LEU A 157 -1.03 9.98 -1.04
CA LEU A 157 -0.60 9.25 -2.22
C LEU A 157 0.86 8.78 -2.06
N SER A 158 1.06 7.47 -1.94
CA SER A 158 2.39 6.86 -1.92
C SER A 158 2.34 5.35 -2.19
N THR A 159 3.43 4.74 -2.67
CA THR A 159 3.50 3.27 -2.84
C THR A 159 3.50 2.49 -1.52
N ARG A 160 3.58 3.15 -0.35
CA ARG A 160 3.29 2.52 0.96
C ARG A 160 1.81 2.17 1.11
N ASN A 161 0.96 2.96 0.47
CA ASN A 161 -0.50 2.83 0.53
C ASN A 161 -1.07 2.05 -0.68
N ALA A 162 -0.21 1.31 -1.39
CA ALA A 162 -0.60 0.31 -2.38
C ALA A 162 -0.24 -1.09 -1.89
N LEU A 163 -1.21 -1.96 -1.65
CA LEU A 163 -0.99 -3.33 -1.19
C LEU A 163 -0.94 -4.32 -2.36
N VAL A 164 0.00 -5.26 -2.31
CA VAL A 164 0.15 -6.31 -3.34
C VAL A 164 -0.82 -7.46 -3.06
N PHE A 165 -1.67 -7.77 -4.04
CA PHE A 165 -2.64 -8.87 -4.03
C PHE A 165 -2.18 -10.11 -4.80
N SER A 166 -1.37 -9.91 -5.83
CA SER A 166 -0.64 -10.98 -6.49
C SER A 166 0.65 -10.42 -7.07
N CYS A 167 1.67 -11.26 -7.20
CA CYS A 167 2.85 -10.95 -7.96
C CYS A 167 3.48 -12.26 -8.47
N PRO A 168 4.32 -12.20 -9.51
CA PRO A 168 5.10 -13.35 -9.93
C PRO A 168 6.06 -13.72 -8.81
N THR A 169 5.71 -14.71 -7.99
CA THR A 169 6.64 -15.22 -6.98
C THR A 169 7.80 -15.92 -7.70
N PRO A 170 9.07 -15.62 -7.38
CA PRO A 170 10.11 -16.61 -7.58
C PRO A 170 9.78 -17.77 -6.66
N ASN A 171 9.51 -18.94 -7.23
CA ASN A 171 9.06 -20.16 -6.56
C ASN A 171 9.78 -20.39 -5.19
N PRO A 172 9.11 -20.20 -4.03
CA PRO A 172 9.75 -20.45 -2.73
C PRO A 172 9.67 -21.92 -2.31
N ARG A 173 9.16 -22.83 -3.13
CA ARG A 173 8.82 -24.21 -2.73
C ARG A 173 9.64 -25.26 -3.48
N GLY A 174 10.90 -25.39 -3.05
CA GLY A 174 11.60 -26.67 -2.97
C GLY A 174 11.79 -27.06 -1.50
N GLY A 175 10.76 -27.64 -0.88
CA GLY A 175 10.85 -28.49 0.32
C GLY A 175 11.52 -27.93 1.59
N ALA A 176 10.78 -27.19 2.42
CA ALA A 176 10.99 -27.24 3.87
C ALA A 176 10.25 -28.47 4.43
N ALA A 177 10.86 -29.65 4.29
CA ALA A 177 10.42 -30.85 4.98
C ALA A 177 11.29 -31.07 6.24
N GLY A 178 10.63 -31.03 7.40
CA GLY A 178 11.00 -31.66 8.67
C GLY A 178 12.46 -31.64 9.11
N ARG A 179 12.80 -30.75 10.05
CA ARG A 179 13.80 -31.09 11.08
C ARG A 179 13.05 -31.52 12.34
N SER A 180 12.73 -32.81 12.40
CA SER A 180 12.56 -33.52 13.66
C SER A 180 13.96 -33.92 14.13
N SER A 181 14.27 -33.56 15.37
CA SER A 181 15.28 -34.23 16.17
C SER A 181 14.98 -35.73 16.20
N ASP A 182 16.00 -36.56 15.99
CA ASP A 182 16.35 -37.67 16.89
C ASP A 182 17.68 -38.31 16.51
N ALA A 183 18.33 -38.84 17.55
CA ALA A 183 19.71 -39.29 17.58
C ALA A 183 19.91 -40.71 17.03
N ALA A 184 21.15 -40.96 16.58
CA ALA A 184 21.92 -42.20 16.60
C ALA A 184 21.32 -43.48 15.97
N ALA A 185 21.93 -43.96 14.88
CA ALA A 185 22.66 -45.23 14.83
C ALA A 185 23.22 -45.49 13.42
N SER A 186 24.51 -45.80 13.37
CA SER A 186 25.20 -46.28 12.18
C SER A 186 24.99 -47.80 12.03
N GLN A 187 24.66 -48.28 10.83
CA GLN A 187 25.34 -49.40 10.15
C GLN A 187 24.70 -49.70 8.78
N ALA A 188 25.57 -50.07 7.83
CA ALA A 188 25.30 -50.25 6.42
C ALA A 188 24.85 -51.69 6.06
N SER A 189 24.10 -51.87 4.96
CA SER A 189 24.52 -52.68 3.79
C SER A 189 23.38 -53.01 2.80
N SER A 190 23.78 -53.00 1.52
CA SER A 190 23.36 -53.80 0.35
C SER A 190 21.99 -53.64 -0.36
N SER A 191 22.14 -53.32 -1.65
CA SER A 191 21.60 -53.97 -2.88
C SER A 191 20.20 -53.63 -3.46
N SER A 192 20.28 -53.00 -4.65
CA SER A 192 19.58 -53.24 -5.94
C SER A 192 18.06 -53.39 -6.00
N SER A 193 17.39 -52.52 -6.78
CA SER A 193 16.64 -52.92 -8.00
C SER A 193 15.89 -51.74 -8.65
N THR A 194 15.57 -51.94 -9.92
CA THR A 194 15.23 -51.04 -11.04
C THR A 194 13.74 -50.66 -11.13
N ALA A 195 13.40 -49.41 -11.50
CA ALA A 195 12.09 -49.00 -12.07
C ALA A 195 12.18 -47.64 -12.82
N PRO A 196 11.28 -47.32 -13.78
CA PRO A 196 11.54 -46.49 -14.96
C PRO A 196 11.29 -44.97 -14.78
N PRO A 197 11.71 -44.11 -15.73
CA PRO A 197 11.45 -42.67 -15.64
C PRO A 197 10.03 -42.34 -16.08
N SER A 198 9.17 -42.01 -15.14
CA SER A 198 7.92 -41.28 -15.42
C SER A 198 8.24 -39.80 -15.58
N SER A 199 8.29 -39.33 -16.82
CA SER A 199 8.36 -37.91 -17.20
C SER A 199 7.05 -37.21 -16.84
N GLN A 200 6.89 -36.83 -15.57
CA GLN A 200 5.97 -35.76 -15.20
C GLN A 200 6.66 -34.43 -15.51
N GLN A 201 6.50 -33.96 -16.74
CA GLN A 201 6.63 -32.54 -17.03
C GLN A 201 5.49 -31.84 -16.28
N SER A 202 5.80 -31.31 -15.10
CA SER A 202 4.96 -30.33 -14.43
C SER A 202 4.95 -29.08 -15.29
N ALA A 203 3.91 -28.92 -16.11
CA ALA A 203 3.61 -27.65 -16.74
C ALA A 203 3.42 -26.62 -15.63
N SER A 204 4.42 -25.76 -15.43
CA SER A 204 4.33 -24.65 -14.49
C SER A 204 3.18 -23.76 -14.92
N SER A 205 2.13 -23.66 -14.11
CA SER A 205 1.10 -22.65 -14.29
C SER A 205 1.77 -21.27 -14.44
N PRO A 206 1.33 -20.42 -15.38
CA PRO A 206 1.92 -19.09 -15.54
C PRO A 206 1.85 -18.36 -14.20
N SER A 207 2.98 -17.77 -13.80
CA SER A 207 3.05 -17.00 -12.57
C SER A 207 2.04 -15.84 -12.63
N ALA A 208 1.27 -15.66 -11.56
CA ALA A 208 0.24 -14.63 -11.52
C ALA A 208 0.87 -13.23 -11.71
N PRO A 209 0.26 -12.33 -12.51
CA PRO A 209 0.79 -10.99 -12.72
C PRO A 209 0.73 -10.15 -11.43
N TRP A 210 1.43 -9.03 -11.44
CA TRP A 210 1.33 -8.04 -10.38
C TRP A 210 -0.09 -7.46 -10.31
N ARG A 211 -0.73 -7.55 -9.15
CA ARG A 211 -1.99 -6.89 -8.85
C ARG A 211 -1.86 -6.10 -7.57
N ILE A 212 -2.24 -4.82 -7.61
CA ILE A 212 -2.25 -3.96 -6.43
C ILE A 212 -3.66 -3.45 -6.14
N LYS A 213 -3.88 -3.06 -4.89
CA LYS A 213 -5.03 -2.24 -4.49
C LYS A 213 -4.59 -1.13 -3.56
N LEU A 214 -5.14 0.06 -3.78
CA LEU A 214 -4.86 1.24 -2.97
C LEU A 214 -5.69 1.21 -1.68
N CYS A 215 -5.12 1.75 -0.60
CA CYS A 215 -5.70 1.72 0.73
C CYS A 215 -5.35 2.97 1.53
N ASP A 216 -5.78 3.01 2.79
CA ASP A 216 -5.48 4.09 3.74
C ASP A 216 -6.05 5.45 3.30
N PHE A 217 -7.34 5.65 3.57
CA PHE A 217 -8.03 6.91 3.32
C PHE A 217 -8.14 7.75 4.60
N GLY A 218 -7.23 7.53 5.56
CA GLY A 218 -7.27 8.21 6.85
C GLY A 218 -7.09 9.73 6.75
N THR A 219 -6.38 10.21 5.74
CA THR A 219 -6.14 11.63 5.43
C THR A 219 -7.04 12.18 4.31
N ALA A 220 -7.82 11.30 3.67
CA ALA A 220 -8.66 11.66 2.55
C ALA A 220 -9.86 12.50 2.98
N ALA A 221 -10.35 13.34 2.07
CA ALA A 221 -11.57 14.11 2.26
C ALA A 221 -12.26 14.40 0.92
N LEU A 222 -13.51 14.85 0.99
CA LEU A 222 -14.18 15.42 -0.18
C LEU A 222 -13.47 16.70 -0.61
N PHE A 223 -13.40 16.99 -1.91
CA PHE A 223 -12.75 18.21 -2.45
C PHE A 223 -13.19 19.50 -1.75
N GLU A 224 -14.50 19.65 -1.52
CA GLU A 224 -15.08 20.83 -0.89
C GLU A 224 -14.69 20.99 0.59
N ASN A 225 -14.33 19.90 1.26
CA ASN A 225 -14.00 19.85 2.69
C ASN A 225 -12.51 19.59 2.94
N TYR A 226 -11.70 19.53 1.89
CA TYR A 226 -10.28 19.25 2.01
C TYR A 226 -9.54 20.48 2.57
N ASP A 227 -8.70 20.24 3.58
CA ASP A 227 -7.89 21.29 4.19
C ASP A 227 -6.85 21.78 3.18
N LYS A 228 -7.01 23.03 2.73
CA LYS A 228 -6.14 23.64 1.72
C LYS A 228 -4.73 23.89 2.25
N ASP A 229 -4.59 24.03 3.56
CA ASP A 229 -3.33 24.27 4.27
C ASP A 229 -2.65 22.94 4.66
N TYR A 230 -3.32 21.80 4.44
CA TYR A 230 -2.71 20.50 4.61
C TYR A 230 -1.85 20.14 3.40
N TRP A 231 -0.57 19.91 3.69
CA TRP A 231 0.48 19.45 2.76
C TRP A 231 1.09 18.11 3.19
N GLY A 232 0.44 17.41 4.14
CA GLY A 232 1.06 16.35 4.95
C GLY A 232 1.18 14.97 4.32
N ALA A 233 1.39 14.87 3.01
CA ALA A 233 1.83 13.62 2.40
C ALA A 233 3.33 13.38 2.68
N GLU A 234 3.84 12.24 2.25
CA GLU A 234 5.27 11.94 2.28
C GLU A 234 6.10 13.03 1.61
N VAL A 235 7.18 13.50 2.25
CA VAL A 235 8.03 14.59 1.72
C VAL A 235 8.51 14.34 0.28
N ARG A 236 8.80 13.08 -0.07
CA ARG A 236 9.28 12.65 -1.40
C ARG A 236 8.20 12.70 -2.48
N TYR A 237 6.95 12.88 -2.07
CA TYR A 237 5.75 12.90 -2.90
C TYR A 237 5.06 14.26 -2.89
N THR A 238 5.50 15.18 -2.04
CA THR A 238 4.88 16.50 -1.93
C THR A 238 5.66 17.51 -2.75
N PRO A 239 4.98 18.35 -3.55
CA PRO A 239 5.63 19.54 -4.08
C PRO A 239 6.06 20.46 -2.92
N PRO A 240 7.04 21.36 -3.13
CA PRO A 240 7.44 22.31 -2.11
C PRO A 240 6.25 23.19 -1.69
N GLY A 241 5.94 23.20 -0.38
CA GLY A 241 4.77 23.88 0.16
C GLY A 241 5.06 25.19 0.89
N PRO A 242 4.05 26.07 1.08
CA PRO A 242 4.14 27.40 1.71
C PRO A 242 4.92 27.41 3.04
N SER A 243 4.76 26.37 3.85
CA SER A 243 5.41 26.25 5.16
C SER A 243 6.92 25.97 5.08
N ALA A 244 7.42 25.47 3.93
CA ALA A 244 8.85 25.43 3.63
C ALA A 244 9.40 26.82 3.24
N HIS A 245 8.54 27.85 3.20
CA HIS A 245 8.82 29.17 2.62
C HIS A 245 8.69 30.35 3.57
N LEU A 246 8.59 30.15 4.89
CA LEU A 246 8.43 31.28 5.81
C LEU A 246 9.56 32.34 5.69
N ASP A 247 10.73 32.00 5.13
CA ASP A 247 11.84 32.96 4.97
C ASP A 247 12.49 33.08 3.57
N LYS A 248 12.16 32.27 2.53
CA LYS A 248 13.11 32.14 1.38
C LYS A 248 12.62 32.14 -0.07
N ARG A 249 11.33 32.01 -0.40
CA ARG A 249 10.91 31.97 -1.82
C ARG A 249 9.50 32.54 -2.04
N GLY A 250 9.41 33.71 -2.69
CA GLY A 250 8.15 34.35 -3.11
C GLY A 250 7.69 33.94 -4.51
N ASP A 251 8.41 33.04 -5.16
CA ASP A 251 8.20 32.52 -6.52
C ASP A 251 7.39 31.20 -6.55
N ILE A 252 7.16 30.57 -5.40
CA ILE A 252 6.40 29.33 -5.33
C ILE A 252 4.90 29.65 -5.37
N LYS A 253 4.30 29.34 -6.51
CA LYS A 253 2.88 29.53 -6.80
C LYS A 253 2.05 28.69 -5.84
N ASP A 254 0.88 29.20 -5.47
CA ASP A 254 -0.15 28.41 -4.79
C ASP A 254 -0.51 27.19 -5.65
N VAL A 255 0.00 26.01 -5.25
CA VAL A 255 -0.22 24.75 -5.98
C VAL A 255 -1.58 24.20 -5.57
N GLY A 256 -2.54 24.22 -6.49
CA GLY A 256 -3.89 23.72 -6.23
C GLY A 256 -3.92 22.25 -5.82
N ILE A 257 -4.95 21.84 -5.07
CA ILE A 257 -5.09 20.49 -4.47
C ILE A 257 -4.88 19.37 -5.52
N ILE A 258 -5.53 19.48 -6.69
CA ILE A 258 -5.38 18.49 -7.77
C ILE A 258 -3.92 18.38 -8.20
N HIS A 259 -3.24 19.49 -8.45
CA HIS A 259 -1.85 19.48 -8.87
C HIS A 259 -0.93 18.83 -7.82
N ARG A 260 -1.25 18.96 -6.51
CA ARG A 260 -0.52 18.25 -5.46
C ARG A 260 -0.72 16.74 -5.52
N GLU A 261 -1.95 16.28 -5.76
CA GLU A 261 -2.24 14.85 -5.96
C GLU A 261 -1.56 14.30 -7.23
N LEU A 262 -1.59 15.05 -8.33
CA LEU A 262 -0.96 14.61 -9.59
C LEU A 262 0.57 14.64 -9.51
N PHE A 263 1.14 15.60 -8.78
CA PHE A 263 2.57 15.59 -8.44
C PHE A 263 2.93 14.30 -7.68
N ALA A 264 2.17 13.96 -6.64
CA ALA A 264 2.37 12.73 -5.86
C ALA A 264 2.19 11.47 -6.72
N LEU A 265 1.23 11.46 -7.65
CA LEU A 265 1.07 10.38 -8.63
C LEU A 265 2.30 10.27 -9.56
N GLY A 266 2.87 11.39 -10.00
CA GLY A 266 4.15 11.43 -10.73
C GLY A 266 5.30 10.81 -9.93
N SER A 267 5.41 11.14 -8.64
CA SER A 267 6.40 10.52 -7.75
C SER A 267 6.15 9.01 -7.54
N ALA A 268 4.90 8.56 -7.51
CA ALA A 268 4.57 7.13 -7.49
C ALA A 268 5.04 6.41 -8.76
N ILE A 269 4.78 7.01 -9.92
CA ILE A 269 5.20 6.49 -11.22
C ILE A 269 6.72 6.41 -11.26
N CYS A 270 7.42 7.47 -10.88
CA CYS A 270 8.89 7.49 -10.77
C CYS A 270 9.41 6.37 -9.85
N GLU A 271 8.84 6.22 -8.65
CA GLU A 271 9.26 5.17 -7.71
C GLU A 271 9.09 3.76 -8.30
N ILE A 272 7.99 3.54 -9.02
CA ILE A 272 7.68 2.24 -9.63
C ILE A 272 8.58 1.97 -10.83
N THR A 273 8.80 2.94 -11.73
CA THR A 273 9.57 2.72 -12.96
C THR A 273 11.07 2.66 -12.72
N GLU A 274 11.60 3.50 -11.84
CA GLU A 274 13.00 3.42 -11.40
C GLU A 274 13.23 2.25 -10.43
N TRP A 275 12.15 1.71 -9.86
CA TRP A 275 12.17 0.66 -8.84
C TRP A 275 13.04 1.04 -7.63
N THR A 276 13.03 2.32 -7.27
CA THR A 276 13.79 2.89 -6.16
C THR A 276 13.02 4.07 -5.57
N VAL A 277 13.22 4.32 -4.28
CA VAL A 277 12.57 5.45 -3.60
C VAL A 277 13.06 6.77 -4.22
N PRO A 278 12.18 7.74 -4.57
CA PRO A 278 12.59 9.01 -5.15
C PRO A 278 13.55 9.75 -4.23
N TYR A 279 14.58 10.41 -4.79
CA TYR A 279 15.72 11.00 -4.05
C TYR A 279 16.67 9.99 -3.39
N GLY A 280 16.50 8.69 -3.62
CA GLY A 280 17.36 7.64 -3.06
C GLY A 280 16.82 7.00 -1.79
N PRO A 281 17.52 5.99 -1.24
CA PRO A 281 17.01 5.18 -0.13
C PRO A 281 16.75 6.00 1.16
N GLU A 282 15.68 5.66 1.88
CA GLU A 282 15.27 6.35 3.12
C GLU A 282 16.33 6.37 4.24
N HIS A 283 17.29 5.44 4.20
CA HIS A 283 18.38 5.34 5.18
C HIS A 283 19.63 6.13 4.79
N GLU A 284 19.70 6.60 3.54
CA GLU A 284 20.83 7.36 2.99
C GLU A 284 20.50 8.85 2.89
N VAL A 285 19.24 9.18 2.56
CA VAL A 285 18.78 10.56 2.35
C VAL A 285 17.73 10.92 3.39
N THR A 286 18.03 11.91 4.20
CA THR A 286 17.19 12.40 5.29
C THR A 286 16.00 13.22 4.78
N TYR A 287 15.02 13.42 5.65
CA TYR A 287 13.86 14.28 5.36
C TYR A 287 14.31 15.71 5.01
N GLU A 288 15.28 16.24 5.77
CA GLU A 288 15.81 17.60 5.61
C GLU A 288 16.55 17.78 4.27
N GLU A 289 17.29 16.75 3.83
CA GLU A 289 17.97 16.76 2.53
C GLU A 289 16.99 16.74 1.36
N VAL A 290 15.97 15.88 1.40
CA VAL A 290 14.90 15.89 0.38
C VAL A 290 14.22 17.25 0.33
N GLN A 291 13.90 17.82 1.50
CA GLN A 291 13.31 19.16 1.57
C GLN A 291 14.22 20.23 0.97
N ALA A 292 15.54 20.15 1.20
CA ALA A 292 16.51 21.08 0.61
C ALA A 292 16.59 20.97 -0.92
N MET A 293 16.60 19.76 -1.47
CA MET A 293 16.58 19.51 -2.92
C MET A 293 15.30 20.05 -3.56
N LEU A 294 14.14 19.74 -2.99
CA LEU A 294 12.85 20.28 -3.42
C LEU A 294 12.85 21.81 -3.43
N LEU A 295 13.42 22.44 -2.39
CA LEU A 295 13.58 23.88 -2.30
C LEU A 295 14.58 24.47 -3.31
N ALA A 296 15.54 23.67 -3.78
CA ALA A 296 16.47 24.04 -4.84
C ALA A 296 15.85 23.89 -6.24
N GLY A 297 14.69 23.25 -6.37
CA GLY A 297 14.10 22.88 -7.66
C GLY A 297 14.78 21.65 -8.27
N GLU A 298 15.43 20.84 -7.44
CA GLU A 298 16.08 19.60 -7.82
C GLU A 298 15.08 18.44 -7.69
N TRP A 299 14.81 17.78 -8.81
CA TRP A 299 13.90 16.63 -8.90
C TRP A 299 14.68 15.32 -8.81
N PRO A 300 14.01 14.19 -8.48
CA PRO A 300 14.63 12.88 -8.55
C PRO A 300 15.21 12.59 -9.93
N ASP A 301 16.35 11.91 -9.97
CA ASP A 301 16.93 11.41 -11.22
C ASP A 301 16.00 10.37 -11.86
N ILE A 302 15.83 10.50 -13.18
CA ILE A 302 15.08 9.57 -14.02
C ILE A 302 16.06 8.96 -15.01
N SER A 303 16.06 7.64 -15.14
CA SER A 303 16.91 6.94 -16.09
C SER A 303 16.57 7.35 -17.53
N LEU A 304 17.57 7.56 -18.38
CA LEU A 304 17.37 8.03 -19.78
C LEU A 304 16.51 7.10 -20.64
N ASP A 305 16.43 5.82 -20.26
CA ASP A 305 15.62 4.79 -20.91
C ASP A 305 14.27 4.58 -20.23
N ASN A 306 13.91 5.38 -19.21
CA ASN A 306 12.63 5.25 -18.55
C ASN A 306 11.49 5.69 -19.50
N PRO A 307 10.60 4.78 -19.90
CA PRO A 307 9.55 5.07 -20.88
C PRO A 307 8.50 6.07 -20.38
N ALA A 308 8.39 6.29 -19.07
CA ALA A 308 7.43 7.20 -18.45
C ALA A 308 8.02 8.57 -18.08
N GLU A 309 9.25 8.89 -18.51
CA GLU A 309 9.92 10.15 -18.15
C GLU A 309 9.05 11.39 -18.45
N ASP A 310 8.47 11.48 -19.66
CA ASP A 310 7.63 12.61 -20.06
C ASP A 310 6.42 12.78 -19.13
N ILE A 311 5.75 11.67 -18.78
CA ILE A 311 4.61 11.68 -17.85
C ILE A 311 5.04 12.19 -16.48
N ILE A 312 6.15 11.66 -15.94
CA ILE A 312 6.66 12.05 -14.63
C ILE A 312 6.97 13.55 -14.60
N ARG A 313 7.68 14.07 -15.61
CA ARG A 313 8.02 15.50 -15.70
C ARG A 313 6.77 16.37 -15.82
N ARG A 314 5.81 15.99 -16.67
CA ARG A 314 4.54 16.72 -16.81
C ARG A 314 3.71 16.74 -15.52
N CYS A 315 3.77 15.68 -14.70
CA CYS A 315 3.19 15.69 -13.36
C CYS A 315 3.87 16.72 -12.44
N TRP A 316 5.21 16.74 -12.42
CA TRP A 316 5.98 17.66 -11.57
C TRP A 316 5.92 19.12 -12.04
N ASP A 317 5.73 19.36 -13.33
CA ASP A 317 5.53 20.68 -13.94
C ASP A 317 4.07 21.14 -13.95
N TYR A 318 3.16 20.39 -13.31
CA TYR A 318 1.74 20.71 -13.19
C TYR A 318 1.00 20.87 -14.53
N GLN A 319 1.35 20.03 -15.51
CA GLN A 319 0.77 20.09 -16.87
C GLN A 319 -0.47 19.20 -17.06
N TYR A 320 -0.77 18.32 -16.10
CA TYR A 320 -2.01 17.56 -16.07
C TYR A 320 -3.05 18.25 -15.18
N VAL A 321 -4.31 18.16 -15.59
CA VAL A 321 -5.45 18.67 -14.82
C VAL A 321 -6.31 17.55 -14.24
N ALA A 322 -6.11 16.30 -14.68
CA ALA A 322 -6.80 15.13 -14.14
C ALA A 322 -5.94 13.86 -14.19
N ALA A 323 -6.16 12.95 -13.24
CA ALA A 323 -5.48 11.65 -13.22
C ALA A 323 -5.88 10.74 -14.41
N SER A 324 -7.02 10.99 -15.05
CA SER A 324 -7.44 10.27 -16.26
C SER A 324 -6.53 10.55 -17.46
N GLU A 325 -5.99 11.77 -17.59
CA GLU A 325 -5.04 12.10 -18.67
C GLU A 325 -3.74 11.28 -18.52
N ILE A 326 -3.28 11.09 -17.29
CA ILE A 326 -2.11 10.24 -16.98
C ILE A 326 -2.41 8.77 -17.32
N VAL A 327 -3.63 8.30 -17.08
CA VAL A 327 -4.05 6.94 -17.47
C VAL A 327 -3.98 6.77 -18.98
N GLU A 328 -4.49 7.73 -19.75
CA GLU A 328 -4.46 7.72 -21.22
C GLU A 328 -3.03 7.68 -21.76
N ASP A 329 -2.13 8.52 -21.22
CA ASP A 329 -0.73 8.57 -21.64
C ASP A 329 0.02 7.27 -21.27
N LEU A 330 -0.23 6.69 -20.09
CA LEU A 330 0.32 5.38 -19.72
C LEU A 330 -0.16 4.26 -20.64
N GLU A 331 -1.46 4.25 -20.99
CA GLU A 331 -2.03 3.28 -21.94
C GLU A 331 -1.40 3.41 -23.34
N SER A 332 -1.08 4.62 -23.77
CA SER A 332 -0.39 4.89 -25.03
C SER A 332 1.01 4.27 -25.05
N ILE A 333 1.83 4.50 -24.03
CA ILE A 333 3.18 3.91 -23.89
C ILE A 333 3.12 2.37 -23.88
N ILE A 334 2.18 1.84 -23.10
CA ILE A 334 1.92 0.41 -22.98
C ILE A 334 1.50 -0.20 -24.32
N SER A 335 0.71 0.50 -25.12
CA SER A 335 0.29 0.00 -26.44
C SER A 335 1.44 0.03 -27.45
N GLN A 336 2.23 1.11 -27.46
CA GLN A 336 3.38 1.26 -28.36
C GLN A 336 4.47 0.22 -28.11
N SER A 337 4.73 -0.14 -26.85
CA SER A 337 5.69 -1.19 -26.47
C SER A 337 5.26 -2.61 -26.89
N THR A 338 3.99 -2.80 -27.28
CA THR A 338 3.45 -4.11 -27.74
C THR A 338 3.36 -4.24 -29.26
N ALA A 339 3.61 -3.16 -30.02
CA ALA A 339 3.60 -3.22 -31.47
C ALA A 339 4.86 -3.99 -31.96
N PRO A 340 4.72 -4.93 -32.92
CA PRO A 340 5.89 -5.57 -33.51
C PRO A 340 6.76 -4.50 -34.17
N GLN A 341 8.05 -4.48 -33.84
CA GLN A 341 9.05 -3.71 -34.57
C GLN A 341 8.93 -4.12 -36.05
N GLN A 342 8.41 -3.22 -36.88
CA GLN A 342 8.52 -3.36 -38.32
C GLN A 342 9.97 -3.04 -38.66
N ASP A 343 10.80 -4.08 -38.73
CA ASP A 343 12.13 -4.00 -39.31
C ASP A 343 11.99 -3.55 -40.77
N GLY A 344 12.47 -2.35 -41.05
CA GLY A 344 12.56 -1.75 -42.38
C GLY A 344 13.95 -1.92 -42.98
#